data_AF-F0GAU1-F1
#
_entry.id   AF-F0GAU1-F1
#
_cell.length_a   1.000
_cell.length_b   1.000
_cell.length_c   1.000
_cell.angle_alpha   90.00
_cell.angle_beta   90.00
_cell.angle_gamma   90.00
#
_symmetry.space_group_name_H-M   'P 1'
#
loop_
_entity.id
_entity.type
_entity.pdbx_description
1 polymer ?
#
loop_
_entity_poly.entity_id
_entity_poly.type
_entity_poly.pdbx_seq_one_letter_code
_entity_poly.pdbx_strand_id
1 'polypeptide(L)'
;MTSPLTAPVPVSLDAGLSGATRIHFIVGDPIAQVRSPQGVTAALREAGRDALVVPAHVAPDDLAAFFAGVSPMRNVDGVIVTVPHKFSAAAFCTSLS
;
A
#
# COMPACT_ATOMS: atom_id res chain seq x y z
N MET A 1 -30.51 -22.28 24.42
CA MET A 1 -29.26 -21.69 24.93
C MET A 1 -28.74 -20.75 23.85
N THR A 2 -29.09 -19.47 23.96
CA THR A 2 -28.72 -18.42 23.01
C THR A 2 -27.24 -18.08 23.23
N SER A 3 -26.38 -18.47 22.29
CA SER A 3 -24.99 -18.05 22.27
C SER A 3 -24.93 -16.52 22.15
N PRO A 4 -24.13 -15.80 22.96
CA PRO A 4 -23.99 -14.37 22.78
C PRO A 4 -23.31 -14.11 21.43
N LEU A 5 -23.94 -13.27 20.61
CA LEU A 5 -23.34 -12.68 19.42
C LEU A 5 -22.21 -11.77 19.90
N THR A 6 -20.98 -12.28 19.92
CA THR A 6 -19.78 -11.47 20.14
C THR A 6 -19.75 -10.38 19.08
N ALA A 7 -19.91 -9.12 19.50
CA ALA A 7 -19.71 -7.98 18.62
C ALA A 7 -18.31 -8.06 18.01
N PRO A 8 -18.11 -7.74 16.72
CA PRO A 8 -16.79 -7.74 16.12
C PRO A 8 -15.91 -6.75 16.91
N VAL A 9 -14.88 -7.28 17.57
CA VAL A 9 -13.85 -6.45 18.19
C VAL A 9 -13.24 -5.63 17.05
N PRO A 10 -13.24 -4.29 17.13
CA PRO A 10 -12.61 -3.48 16.10
C PRO A 10 -11.15 -3.91 16.00
N VAL A 11 -10.77 -4.44 14.84
CA VAL A 11 -9.39 -4.83 14.57
C VAL A 11 -8.56 -3.56 14.58
N SER A 12 -7.61 -3.47 15.51
CA SER A 12 -6.72 -2.32 15.62
C SER A 12 -5.95 -2.14 14.30
N LEU A 13 -5.86 -0.91 13.79
CA LEU A 13 -5.17 -0.60 12.52
C LEU A 13 -3.68 -0.98 12.58
N ASP A 14 -3.11 -1.02 13.77
CA ASP A 14 -1.73 -1.36 14.08
C ASP A 14 -1.52 -2.84 14.48
N ALA A 15 -2.58 -3.66 14.50
CA ALA A 15 -2.46 -5.07 14.84
C ALA A 15 -1.49 -5.79 13.89
N GLY A 16 -0.40 -6.31 14.45
CA GLY A 16 0.65 -7.04 13.74
C GLY A 16 1.71 -6.15 13.07
N LEU A 17 1.71 -4.84 13.30
CA LEU A 17 2.79 -3.98 12.84
C LEU A 17 4.05 -4.14 13.71
N SER A 18 5.21 -4.07 13.08
CA SER A 18 6.51 -4.12 13.74
C SER A 18 7.47 -3.11 13.10
N GLY A 19 8.62 -2.87 13.74
CA GLY A 19 9.70 -2.08 13.11
C GLY A 19 10.29 -2.72 11.85
N ALA A 20 9.99 -4.00 11.59
CA ALA A 20 10.41 -4.73 10.41
C ALA A 20 9.39 -4.70 9.26
N THR A 21 8.19 -4.11 9.48
CA THR A 21 7.12 -4.10 8.49
C THR A 21 7.58 -3.47 7.17
N ARG A 22 7.35 -4.21 6.09
CA ARG A 22 7.61 -3.83 4.70
C ARG A 22 6.42 -3.08 4.12
N ILE A 23 6.70 -2.03 3.38
CA ILE A 23 5.71 -1.15 2.80
C ILE A 23 5.66 -1.35 1.29
N HIS A 24 4.46 -1.53 0.78
CA HIS A 24 4.16 -1.31 -0.64
C HIS A 24 3.23 -0.11 -0.74
N PHE A 25 3.55 0.87 -1.57
CA PHE A 25 2.60 1.95 -1.83
C PHE A 25 1.64 1.57 -2.95
N ILE A 26 0.44 2.15 -2.95
CA ILE A 26 -0.38 2.26 -4.14
C ILE A 26 -0.71 3.73 -4.39
N VAL A 27 -0.21 4.26 -5.51
CA VAL A 27 -0.25 5.70 -5.82
C VAL A 27 -1.30 6.02 -6.88
N GLY A 28 -2.11 7.04 -6.64
CA GLY A 28 -3.20 7.47 -7.52
C GLY A 28 -3.84 8.79 -7.09
N ASP A 29 -4.71 9.32 -7.94
CA ASP A 29 -5.51 10.51 -7.66
C ASP A 29 -6.82 10.49 -8.49
N PRO A 30 -8.00 10.30 -7.86
CA PRO A 30 -8.20 9.96 -6.45
C PRO A 30 -7.80 8.50 -6.15
N ILE A 31 -7.43 8.20 -4.90
CA ILE A 31 -7.00 6.85 -4.47
C ILE A 31 -8.02 6.11 -3.57
N ALA A 32 -8.98 6.82 -2.96
CA ALA A 32 -9.84 6.29 -1.89
C ALA A 32 -10.71 5.09 -2.31
N GLN A 33 -11.09 5.00 -3.59
CA GLN A 33 -11.92 3.94 -4.14
C GLN A 33 -11.15 2.63 -4.41
N VAL A 34 -9.83 2.62 -4.24
CA VAL A 34 -9.01 1.47 -4.60
C VAL A 34 -9.09 0.39 -3.53
N ARG A 35 -9.39 -0.84 -3.96
CA ARG A 35 -9.58 -2.01 -3.08
C ARG A 35 -8.28 -2.76 -2.76
N SER A 36 -7.21 -2.52 -3.53
CA SER A 36 -5.94 -3.24 -3.38
C SER A 36 -5.30 -3.12 -1.99
N PRO A 37 -5.34 -1.98 -1.26
CA PRO A 37 -4.76 -1.88 0.08
C PRO A 37 -5.15 -3.03 1.02
N GLN A 38 -6.44 -3.32 1.13
CA GLN A 38 -6.96 -4.33 2.04
C GLN A 38 -6.64 -5.75 1.55
N GLY A 39 -7.01 -6.06 0.29
CA GLY A 39 -6.87 -7.41 -0.25
C GLY A 39 -5.42 -7.86 -0.40
N VAL A 40 -4.53 -6.97 -0.86
CA VAL A 40 -3.11 -7.31 -1.03
C VAL A 40 -2.39 -7.40 0.31
N THR A 41 -2.72 -6.53 1.28
CA THR A 41 -2.19 -6.67 2.66
C THR A 41 -2.58 -8.00 3.27
N ALA A 42 -3.85 -8.40 3.14
CA ALA A 42 -4.30 -9.70 3.63
C ALA A 42 -3.52 -10.86 2.98
N ALA A 43 -3.40 -10.86 1.65
CA ALA A 43 -2.67 -11.90 0.93
C ALA A 43 -1.17 -11.95 1.30
N LEU A 44 -0.52 -10.80 1.51
CA LEU A 44 0.87 -10.74 1.97
C LEU A 44 1.03 -11.36 3.37
N ARG A 45 0.13 -10.99 4.29
CA ARG A 45 0.14 -11.52 5.67
C ARG A 45 -0.16 -13.02 5.71
N GLU A 46 -1.12 -13.49 4.91
CA GLU A 46 -1.42 -14.92 4.73
C GLU A 46 -0.22 -15.70 4.18
N ALA A 47 0.60 -15.07 3.33
CA ALA A 47 1.86 -15.62 2.84
C ALA A 47 3.04 -15.49 3.85
N GLY A 48 2.77 -15.10 5.09
CA GLY A 48 3.78 -14.94 6.15
C GLY A 48 4.74 -13.77 5.92
N ARG A 49 4.34 -12.76 5.15
CA ARG A 49 5.12 -11.52 4.96
C ARG A 49 4.65 -10.47 5.97
N ASP A 50 5.59 -9.89 6.71
CA ASP A 50 5.35 -8.68 7.52
C ASP A 50 5.28 -7.48 6.57
N ALA A 51 4.19 -7.36 5.82
CA ALA A 51 4.02 -6.35 4.80
C ALA A 51 2.59 -5.81 4.74
N LEU A 52 2.46 -4.56 4.29
CA LEU A 52 1.17 -3.94 4.03
C LEU A 52 1.22 -3.00 2.84
N VAL A 53 0.05 -2.73 2.29
CA VAL A 53 -0.14 -1.82 1.16
C VAL A 53 -0.76 -0.50 1.65
N VAL A 54 -0.03 0.60 1.49
CA VAL A 54 -0.45 1.96 1.90
C VAL A 54 -0.96 2.75 0.69
N PRO A 55 -2.16 3.33 0.73
CA PRO A 55 -2.59 4.28 -0.30
C PRO A 55 -1.82 5.59 -0.19
N ALA A 56 -1.26 6.05 -1.31
CA ALA A 56 -0.63 7.36 -1.45
C ALA A 56 -1.49 8.20 -2.42
N HIS A 57 -2.15 9.23 -1.89
CA HIS A 57 -2.89 10.20 -2.70
C HIS A 57 -1.92 11.26 -3.18
N VAL A 58 -1.53 11.20 -4.46
CA VAL A 58 -0.47 12.06 -5.03
C VAL A 58 -0.99 12.63 -6.34
N ALA A 59 -1.01 13.96 -6.46
CA ALA A 59 -1.38 14.63 -7.69
C ALA A 59 -0.34 14.37 -8.80
N PRO A 60 -0.70 14.49 -10.10
CA PRO A 60 0.24 14.30 -11.20
C PRO A 60 1.53 15.13 -11.08
N ASP A 61 1.42 16.38 -10.64
CA ASP A 61 2.53 17.32 -10.53
C ASP A 61 3.53 16.94 -9.41
N ASP A 62 3.06 16.18 -8.41
CA ASP A 62 3.87 15.75 -7.25
C ASP A 62 4.49 14.36 -7.43
N LEU A 63 4.20 13.67 -8.54
CA LEU A 63 4.64 12.28 -8.75
C LEU A 63 6.17 12.12 -8.68
N ALA A 64 6.91 13.09 -9.22
CA ALA A 64 8.37 13.09 -9.18
C ALA A 64 8.89 13.24 -7.73
N ALA A 65 8.28 14.13 -6.94
CA ALA A 65 8.65 14.32 -5.54
C ALA A 65 8.32 13.07 -4.70
N PHE A 66 7.19 12.42 -4.98
CA PHE A 66 6.83 11.15 -4.36
C PHE A 66 7.88 10.06 -4.63
N PHE A 67 8.25 9.83 -5.89
CA PHE A 67 9.28 8.83 -6.22
C PHE A 67 10.63 9.17 -5.58
N ALA A 68 11.05 10.44 -5.61
CA ALA A 68 12.27 10.89 -4.94
C ALA A 68 12.25 10.62 -3.41
N GLY A 69 11.08 10.72 -2.77
CA GLY A 69 10.91 10.44 -1.35
C GLY A 69 10.90 8.94 -1.00
N VAL A 70 10.29 8.09 -1.81
CA VAL A 70 10.19 6.64 -1.53
C VAL A 70 11.43 5.86 -1.96
N SER A 71 12.14 6.27 -3.00
CA SER A 71 13.35 5.59 -3.49
C SER A 71 14.44 5.34 -2.41
N PRO A 72 14.74 6.26 -1.48
CA PRO A 72 15.73 6.00 -0.43
C PRO A 72 15.21 5.13 0.73
N MET A 73 13.90 4.85 0.82
CA MET A 73 13.31 4.12 1.94
C MET A 73 13.61 2.62 1.86
N ARG A 74 14.49 2.13 2.75
CA ARG A 74 14.93 0.71 2.76
C ARG A 74 13.85 -0.29 3.19
N ASN A 75 12.71 0.18 3.65
CA ASN A 75 11.55 -0.64 4.00
C ASN A 75 10.40 -0.55 2.98
N VAL A 76 10.60 0.11 1.84
CA VAL A 76 9.65 0.12 0.73
C VAL A 76 10.09 -0.91 -0.31
N ASP A 77 9.25 -1.93 -0.51
CA ASP A 77 9.53 -3.03 -1.45
C ASP A 77 8.87 -2.84 -2.82
N GLY A 78 7.99 -1.85 -2.97
CA GLY A 78 7.46 -1.50 -4.28
C GLY A 78 6.37 -0.44 -4.26
N VAL A 79 6.00 0.00 -5.46
CA VAL A 79 4.92 0.95 -5.71
C VAL A 79 4.00 0.36 -6.77
N ILE A 80 2.74 0.17 -6.40
CA ILE A 80 1.65 -0.17 -7.31
C ILE A 80 1.14 1.15 -7.89
N VAL A 81 1.10 1.26 -9.22
CA VAL A 81 0.71 2.50 -9.90
C VAL A 81 -0.69 2.34 -10.48
N THR A 82 -1.58 3.29 -10.20
CA THR A 82 -2.90 3.36 -10.82
C THR A 82 -3.13 4.70 -11.50
N VAL A 83 -4.33 4.91 -12.06
CA VAL A 83 -4.72 6.15 -12.75
C VAL A 83 -4.58 7.34 -11.79
N PRO A 84 -4.05 8.50 -12.25
CA PRO A 84 -3.63 8.83 -13.61
C PRO A 84 -2.16 8.50 -13.93
N HIS A 85 -1.42 7.90 -13.00
CA HIS A 85 0.05 7.78 -13.04
C HIS A 85 0.61 6.64 -13.88
N LYS A 86 -0.25 5.75 -14.40
CA LYS A 86 0.17 4.49 -15.05
C LYS A 86 1.28 4.66 -16.10
N PHE A 87 1.20 5.72 -16.91
CA PHE A 87 2.17 5.97 -17.97
C PHE A 87 3.34 6.84 -17.49
N SER A 88 3.08 7.88 -16.71
CA SER A 88 4.13 8.78 -16.21
C SER A 88 5.09 8.08 -15.25
N ALA A 89 4.63 7.04 -14.54
CA ALA A 89 5.47 6.29 -13.62
C ALA A 89 6.65 5.57 -14.30
N ALA A 90 6.53 5.27 -15.60
CA ALA A 90 7.60 4.61 -16.36
C ALA A 90 8.91 5.41 -16.36
N ALA A 91 8.84 6.75 -16.26
CA ALA A 91 10.00 7.63 -16.20
C ALA A 91 10.85 7.45 -14.93
N PHE A 92 10.32 6.81 -13.89
CA PHE A 92 11.00 6.55 -12.62
C PHE A 92 11.52 5.11 -12.51
N CYS A 93 11.34 4.29 -13.55
CA CYS A 93 11.84 2.92 -13.59
C CYS A 93 13.20 2.84 -14.28
N THR A 94 14.14 2.10 -13.72
CA THR A 94 15.43 1.79 -14.38
C THR A 94 15.24 0.90 -15.61
N SER A 95 14.21 0.03 -15.61
CA SER A 95 13.88 -0.89 -16.70
C SER A 95 12.36 -1.15 -16.75
N LEU A 96 11.86 -1.62 -17.90
CA LEU A 96 10.46 -1.98 -18.14
C LEU A 96 10.37 -3.37 -18.79
N SER A 97 9.31 -4.13 -18.50
CA SER A 97 9.06 -5.50 -18.97
C SER A 97 7.61 -5.72 -19.40
#